data_AF-A0A7X7LS03-F1
#
_entry.id   AF-A0A7X7LS03-F1
#
_cell.length_a   1.000
_cell.length_b   1.000
_cell.length_c   1.000
_cell.angle_alpha   90.00
_cell.angle_beta   90.00
_cell.angle_gamma   90.00
#
_symmetry.space_group_name_H-M   'P 1'
#
loop_
_entity.id
_entity.type
_entity.pdbx_description
1 polymer ?
#
loop_
_entity_poly.entity_id
_entity_poly.type
_entity_poly.pdbx_seq_one_letter_code
_entity_poly.pdbx_strand_id
1 'polypeptide(L)' 'MIRPISLWPYPKAIFTEINPYCKGILCTEMSMGQMLDDVLIANNGRLPVGFYGRTGGMVPDPEEVVEAILNFSNRVVR' A
#
# COMPACT_ATOMS: atom_id res chain seq x y z
N MET A 1 -5.27 -6.60 -6.53
CA MET A 1 -4.28 -5.51 -6.61
C MET A 1 -5.03 -4.24 -6.99
N ILE A 2 -4.87 -3.16 -6.22
CA ILE A 2 -5.44 -1.85 -6.56
C ILE A 2 -4.32 -1.06 -7.27
N ARG A 3 -4.58 -0.58 -8.48
CA ARG A 3 -3.66 0.26 -9.24
C ARG A 3 -4.36 1.58 -9.57
N PRO A 4 -4.20 2.62 -8.74
CA PRO A 4 -4.78 3.94 -9.01
C PRO A 4 -4.29 4.47 -10.36
N ILE A 5 -5.21 4.97 -11.19
CA ILE A 5 -4.88 5.67 -12.44
C ILE A 5 -4.82 7.18 -12.20
N SER A 6 -5.73 7.68 -11.37
CA SER A 6 -5.81 9.09 -10.96
C SER A 6 -5.32 9.25 -9.53
N LEU A 7 -4.36 10.15 -9.32
CA LEU A 7 -3.93 10.57 -7.98
C LEU A 7 -4.97 11.49 -7.34
N TRP A 8 -5.57 12.37 -8.14
CA TRP A 8 -6.65 13.24 -7.72
C TRP A 8 -7.75 13.29 -8.79
N PRO A 9 -9.03 13.10 -8.42
CA PRO A 9 -9.52 12.65 -7.12
C PRO A 9 -9.10 11.19 -6.81
N TYR A 10 -8.67 10.93 -5.57
CA TYR A 10 -8.19 9.60 -5.16
C TYR A 10 -9.35 8.57 -5.09
N PRO A 11 -9.17 7.33 -5.59
CA PRO A 11 -10.25 6.33 -5.68
C PRO A 11 -10.57 5.65 -4.34
N LYS A 12 -11.18 6.38 -3.41
CA LYS A 12 -11.48 5.89 -2.04
C LYS A 12 -12.52 4.77 -1.98
N ALA A 13 -13.48 4.72 -2.91
CA ALA A 13 -14.59 3.77 -2.88
C ALA A 13 -14.13 2.29 -2.87
N ILE A 14 -13.09 2.00 -3.65
CA ILE A 14 -12.54 0.65 -3.83
C ILE A 14 -11.99 0.06 -2.52
N PHE A 15 -11.56 0.89 -1.57
CA PHE A 15 -11.05 0.42 -0.28
C PHE A 15 -12.15 -0.19 0.59
N THR A 16 -13.41 0.19 0.37
CA THR A 16 -14.54 -0.38 1.11
C THR A 16 -14.95 -1.77 0.61
N GLU A 17 -14.66 -2.05 -0.67
CA GLU A 17 -14.93 -3.32 -1.36
C GLU A 17 -13.86 -4.39 -1.10
N ILE A 18 -12.77 -4.05 -0.38
CA ILE A 18 -11.74 -5.02 -0.02
C ILE A 18 -12.36 -6.12 0.85
N ASN A 19 -12.07 -7.37 0.45
CA ASN A 19 -12.54 -8.57 1.13
C ASN A 19 -12.23 -8.51 2.65
N PRO A 20 -13.20 -8.78 3.53
CA PRO A 20 -13.00 -8.77 4.98
C PRO A 20 -11.93 -9.75 5.49
N TYR A 21 -11.61 -10.80 4.73
CA TYR A 21 -10.54 -11.77 5.05
C TYR A 21 -9.14 -11.30 4.59
N CYS A 22 -9.03 -10.10 4.01
CA CYS A 22 -7.74 -9.54 3.64
C CYS A 22 -6.89 -9.33 4.90
N LYS A 23 -5.64 -9.80 4.87
CA LYS A 23 -4.72 -9.70 6.02
C LYS A 23 -4.14 -8.30 6.22
N GLY A 24 -4.18 -7.47 5.18
CA GLY A 24 -3.59 -6.13 5.19
C GLY A 24 -3.37 -5.58 3.79
N ILE A 25 -3.06 -4.29 3.72
CA ILE A 25 -2.78 -3.57 2.48
C ILE A 25 -1.29 -3.23 2.47
N LEU A 26 -0.56 -3.61 1.43
CA LEU A 26 0.82 -3.18 1.22
C LEU A 26 0.84 -2.04 0.20
N CYS A 27 1.25 -0.84 0.62
CA CYS A 27 1.50 0.28 -0.28
C CYS A 27 2.94 0.20 -0.78
N THR A 28 3.10 -0.05 -2.10
CA THR A 28 4.40 -0.10 -2.77
C THR A 28 4.59 1.16 -3.59
N GLU A 29 5.65 1.91 -3.31
CA GLU A 29 5.93 3.19 -3.96
C GLU A 29 7.40 3.35 -4.33
N MET A 30 7.66 4.11 -5.39
CA MET A 30 9.00 4.63 -5.70
C MET A 30 9.24 6.00 -5.02
N SER A 31 8.70 6.17 -3.81
CA SER A 31 8.67 7.42 -3.06
C SER A 31 8.86 7.14 -1.54
N MET A 32 8.95 8.20 -0.74
CA MET A 32 8.98 8.12 0.73
C MET A 32 7.58 8.19 1.36
N GLY A 33 6.56 7.61 0.71
CA GLY A 33 5.20 7.51 1.26
C GLY A 33 4.29 8.68 0.89
N GLN A 34 4.48 9.28 -0.29
CA GLN A 34 3.62 10.37 -0.77
C GLN A 34 2.16 9.95 -0.94
N MET A 35 1.88 8.68 -1.26
CA MET A 35 0.51 8.15 -1.40
C MET A 35 0.04 7.37 -0.16
N LEU A 36 0.94 7.11 0.80
CA LEU A 36 0.63 6.33 2.00
C LEU A 36 -0.50 6.97 2.81
N ASP A 37 -0.51 8.29 2.95
CA ASP A 37 -1.55 9.02 3.70
C ASP A 37 -2.93 8.85 3.05
N ASP A 38 -3.03 8.94 1.73
CA ASP A 38 -4.29 8.71 1.01
C ASP A 38 -4.79 7.27 1.21
N VAL A 39 -3.89 6.29 1.22
CA VAL A 39 -4.21 4.88 1.50
C VAL A 39 -4.72 4.72 2.93
N LEU A 40 -4.05 5.32 3.92
CA LEU A 40 -4.46 5.28 5.33
C LEU A 40 -5.85 5.90 5.53
N ILE A 41 -6.07 7.08 4.94
CA ILE A 41 -7.35 7.81 4.99
C ILE A 41 -8.45 7.00 4.29
N ALA A 42 -8.19 6.43 3.12
CA ALA A 42 -9.18 5.65 2.36
C ALA A 42 -9.52 4.33 3.05
N ASN A 43 -8.54 3.69 3.71
CA ASN A 43 -8.74 2.47 4.49
C ASN A 43 -9.49 2.72 5.81
N ASN A 44 -9.41 3.93 6.38
CA ASN A 44 -10.10 4.32 7.61
C ASN A 44 -9.87 3.33 8.77
N GLY A 45 -8.65 2.81 8.89
CA GLY A 45 -8.26 1.87 9.94
C GLY A 45 -8.86 0.46 9.85
N ARG A 46 -9.56 0.09 8.76
CA ARG A 46 -10.18 -1.24 8.61
C ARG A 46 -9.16 -2.37 8.56
N LEU A 47 -8.06 -2.17 7.85
CA LEU A 47 -7.01 -3.16 7.65
C LEU A 47 -5.65 -2.59 8.07
N PRO A 48 -4.70 -3.41 8.56
CA PRO A 48 -3.33 -2.96 8.77
C PRO A 48 -2.74 -2.55 7.41
N VAL A 49 -2.03 -1.41 7.40
CA VAL A 49 -1.37 -0.89 6.19
C VAL A 49 0.14 -1.02 6.38
N GLY A 50 0.78 -1.76 5.50
CA GLY A 50 2.24 -1.85 5.41
C GLY A 50 2.76 -0.95 4.31
N PHE A 51 4.01 -0.49 4.46
CA PHE A 51 4.68 0.36 3.47
C PHE A 51 5.97 -0.28 2.95
N TYR A 52 6.15 -0.24 1.63
CA TYR A 52 7.39 -0.58 0.96
C TYR A 52 7.74 0.52 -0.05
N GLY A 53 8.67 1.39 0.35
CA GLY A 53 9.18 2.48 -0.47
C GLY A 53 10.57 2.17 -1.04
N ARG A 54 10.78 2.43 -2.32
CA ARG A 54 12.11 2.50 -2.95
C ARG A 54 12.37 3.93 -3.40
N THR A 55 13.58 4.45 -3.17
CA THR A 55 13.97 5.81 -3.55
C THR A 55 15.15 5.77 -4.51
N GLY A 56 15.42 6.89 -5.20
CA GLY A 56 16.59 7.01 -6.09
C GLY A 56 16.40 6.42 -7.49
N GLY A 57 15.16 6.30 -7.98
CA GLY A 57 14.88 5.83 -9.35
C GLY A 57 15.03 4.32 -9.56
N MET A 58 15.27 3.55 -8.50
CA MET A 58 15.24 2.09 -8.57
C MET A 58 13.80 1.58 -8.58
N VAL A 59 13.46 0.84 -9.64
CA VAL A 59 12.18 0.15 -9.77
C VAL A 59 12.19 -1.07 -8.84
N PRO A 60 11.13 -1.30 -8.04
CA PRO A 60 11.02 -2.49 -7.20
C PRO A 60 11.10 -3.76 -8.04
N ASP A 61 11.99 -4.68 -7.67
CA ASP A 61 12.01 -5.99 -8.29
C ASP A 61 10.84 -6.85 -7.77
N PRO A 62 10.25 -7.73 -8.60
CA PRO A 62 9.14 -8.59 -8.18
C PRO A 62 9.48 -9.43 -6.94
N GLU A 63 10.72 -9.90 -6.82
CA GLU A 63 11.20 -10.69 -5.69
C GLU A 63 11.18 -9.88 -4.38
N GLU A 64 11.53 -8.60 -4.44
CA GLU A 64 11.49 -7.71 -3.26
C GLU A 64 10.07 -7.45 -2.79
N VAL A 65 9.13 -7.32 -3.72
CA VAL A 65 7.70 -7.16 -3.39
C VAL A 65 7.18 -8.43 -2.71
N VAL A 66 7.57 -9.61 -3.21
CA VAL A 66 7.22 -10.88 -2.55
C VAL A 66 7.82 -10.95 -1.15
N GLU A 67 9.08 -10.57 -0.97
CA GLU A 67 9.72 -10.53 0.34
C GLU A 67 9.03 -9.55 1.30
N ALA A 68 8.59 -8.38 0.79
CA ALA A 68 7.84 -7.40 1.55
C ALA A 68 6.47 -7.93 2.00
N ILE A 69 5.81 -8.72 1.16
CA ILE A 69 4.54 -9.39 1.51
C ILE A 69 4.77 -10.48 2.56
N LEU A 70 5.82 -11.28 2.44
CA LEU A 70 6.14 -12.33 3.42
C LEU A 70 6.48 -11.75 4.80
N ASN A 71 7.20 -10.61 4.81
CA ASN A 71 7.59 -9.89 6.03
C ASN A 71 6.62 -8.77 6.41
N PHE A 72 5.36 -8.84 5.97
CA PHE A 72 4.37 -7.78 6.13
C PHE A 72 4.25 -7.27 7.57
N SER A 73 4.24 -8.16 8.56
CA SER A 73 4.12 -7.82 9.98
C SER A 73 5.16 -6.80 10.46
N ASN A 74 6.36 -6.79 9.89
CA ASN A 74 7.45 -5.89 10.27
C ASN A 74 7.35 -4.52 9.58
N ARG A 75 6.49 -4.41 8.57
CA ARG A 75 6.35 -3.22 7.71
C ARG A 75 5.05 -2.46 7.95
N VAL A 76 4.22 -2.93 8.90
CA VAL A 76 2.97 -2.26 9.28
C VAL A 76 3.30 -0.90 9.87
N VAL A 77 2.71 0.13 9.29
CA VAL A 77 2.81 1.52 9.77
C VAL A 77 1.91 1.63 11.00
N ARG A 78 2.50 2.10 12.11
CA ARG A 78 1.80 2.30 13.39
C ARG A 78 1.13 3.66 13.45
#